data_AF-A0A5M4BAH3-F1
#
_entry.id   AF-A0A5M4BAH3-F1
#
_cell.length_a   1.000
_cell.length_b   1.000
_cell.length_c   1.000
_cell.angle_alpha   90.00
_cell.angle_beta   90.00
_cell.angle_gamma   90.00
#
_symmetry.space_group_name_H-M   'P 1'
#
loop_
_entity.id
_entity.type
_entity.pdbx_description
1 polymer ?
#
loop_
_entity_poly.entity_id
_entity_poly.type
_entity_poly.pdbx_seq_one_letter_code
_entity_poly.pdbx_strand_id
1 'polypeptide(L)'
;MENFTQTEIRERILKVFNSCRSKKNTPFEESHFMDFLMFPPCKKNQIRNSFRGADKHGIFMRKIELEFGICFTLSDYDSTFSLDDFTQKVLERIGKTKSNKNIIKQRMNEKNYFIFEIVTLLILGTLYYFFGIHWLPILLTPLLLTAVYWICSHRIKDILHNKKLGNIILKQK
;
A
#
# COMPACT_ATOMS: atom_id res chain seq x y z
N MET A 1 -23.16 7.35 -11.19
CA MET A 1 -22.22 7.49 -10.06
C MET A 1 -23.07 7.75 -8.83
N GLU A 2 -22.88 7.00 -7.74
CA GLU A 2 -23.44 7.42 -6.46
C GLU A 2 -22.87 8.81 -6.15
N ASN A 3 -23.73 9.82 -6.06
CA ASN A 3 -23.33 11.16 -5.64
C ASN A 3 -23.13 11.10 -4.13
N PHE A 4 -21.94 10.69 -3.71
CA PHE A 4 -21.60 10.74 -2.29
C PHE A 4 -21.53 12.20 -1.84
N THR A 5 -22.21 12.52 -0.74
CA THR A 5 -22.03 13.81 -0.09
C THR A 5 -20.66 13.86 0.61
N GLN A 6 -20.10 15.06 0.81
CA GLN A 6 -18.81 15.22 1.50
C GLN A 6 -18.84 14.58 2.90
N THR A 7 -19.97 14.69 3.60
CA THR A 7 -20.20 14.09 4.91
C THR A 7 -20.16 12.56 4.86
N GLU A 8 -20.84 11.94 3.89
CA GLU A 8 -20.81 10.48 3.71
C GLU A 8 -19.40 9.94 3.41
N ILE A 9 -18.63 10.67 2.58
CA ILE A 9 -17.25 10.29 2.29
C ILE A 9 -16.41 10.35 3.55
N ARG A 10 -16.52 11.44 4.31
CA ARG A 10 -15.80 11.61 5.59
C ARG A 10 -16.13 10.46 6.55
N GLU A 11 -17.40 10.12 6.71
CA GLU A 11 -17.84 9.02 7.59
C GLU A 11 -17.30 7.66 7.15
N ARG A 12 -17.33 7.36 5.85
CA ARG A 12 -16.76 6.12 5.30
C ARG A 12 -15.24 6.08 5.47
N ILE A 13 -14.53 7.19 5.25
CA ILE A 13 -13.09 7.32 5.53
C ILE A 13 -12.83 7.01 7.01
N LEU A 14 -13.59 7.59 7.93
CA LEU A 14 -13.44 7.36 9.37
C LEU A 14 -13.71 5.91 9.76
N LYS A 15 -14.69 5.26 9.13
CA LYS A 15 -14.97 3.83 9.32
C LYS A 15 -13.78 2.97 8.88
N VAL A 16 -13.22 3.24 7.70
CA VAL A 16 -12.03 2.54 7.21
C VAL A 16 -10.82 2.83 8.10
N PHE A 17 -10.63 4.08 8.50
CA PHE A 17 -9.57 4.53 9.40
C PHE A 17 -9.62 3.76 10.71
N ASN A 18 -10.75 3.76 11.42
CA ASN A 18 -10.93 3.02 12.67
C ASN A 18 -10.71 1.51 12.52
N SER A 19 -10.99 0.93 11.34
CA SER A 19 -10.68 -0.48 11.06
C SER A 19 -9.18 -0.77 10.90
N CYS A 20 -8.38 0.25 10.54
CA CYS A 20 -6.95 0.13 10.25
C CYS A 20 -6.06 0.49 11.45
N ARG A 21 -6.56 1.37 12.33
CA ARG A 21 -5.84 1.82 13.53
C ARG A 21 -5.45 0.66 14.43
N SER A 22 -4.31 0.82 15.08
CA SER A 22 -3.80 -0.15 16.06
C SER A 22 -4.63 -0.16 17.35
N LYS A 23 -5.12 1.00 17.80
CA LYS A 23 -6.03 1.12 18.95
C LYS A 23 -7.35 1.75 18.49
N LYS A 24 -8.43 0.96 18.56
CA LYS A 24 -9.78 1.41 18.14
C LYS A 24 -10.32 2.46 19.11
N ASN A 25 -11.16 3.36 18.61
CA ASN A 25 -11.92 4.36 19.38
C ASN A 25 -11.09 5.29 20.28
N THR A 26 -9.78 5.38 20.07
CA THR A 26 -8.94 6.32 20.80
C THR A 26 -9.10 7.71 20.16
N PRO A 27 -9.13 8.81 20.94
CA PRO A 27 -9.09 10.15 20.38
C PRO A 27 -7.94 10.31 19.39
N PHE A 28 -8.12 11.14 18.38
CA PHE A 28 -7.09 11.49 17.42
C PHE A 28 -7.26 12.95 17.02
N GLU A 29 -6.17 13.56 16.57
CA GLU A 29 -6.21 14.90 16.03
C GLU A 29 -6.44 14.84 14.51
N GLU A 30 -7.45 15.55 14.02
CA GLU A 30 -7.83 15.54 12.61
C GLU A 30 -6.74 16.13 11.71
N SER A 31 -5.95 17.07 12.23
CA SER A 31 -4.87 17.76 11.51
C SER A 31 -3.75 16.84 11.03
N HIS A 32 -3.57 15.69 11.67
CA HIS A 32 -2.55 14.69 11.33
C HIS A 32 -3.05 13.27 11.60
N PHE A 33 -4.32 13.02 11.26
CA PHE A 33 -5.01 11.77 11.62
C PHE A 33 -4.31 10.51 11.10
N MET A 34 -3.56 10.61 10.00
CA MET A 34 -2.80 9.49 9.44
C MET A 34 -1.78 8.95 10.44
N ASP A 35 -1.14 9.78 11.26
CA ASP A 35 -0.17 9.33 12.27
C ASP A 35 -0.80 8.45 13.36
N PHE A 36 -2.11 8.59 13.57
CA PHE A 36 -2.89 7.81 14.53
C PHE A 36 -3.33 6.44 13.99
N LEU A 37 -2.92 6.05 12.78
CA LEU A 37 -3.00 4.64 12.34
C LEU A 37 -2.11 3.73 13.19
N MET A 38 -1.03 4.29 13.75
CA MET A 38 -0.08 3.61 14.64
C MET A 38 -0.40 3.88 16.12
N PHE A 39 0.08 3.00 17.00
CA PHE A 39 0.05 3.21 18.45
C PHE A 39 1.42 2.82 19.07
N PRO A 40 2.05 3.69 19.87
CA PRO A 40 1.70 5.11 20.08
C PRO A 40 1.72 5.90 18.75
N PRO A 41 0.96 7.01 18.63
CA PRO A 41 0.95 7.81 17.42
C PRO A 41 2.37 8.33 17.15
N CYS A 42 2.76 8.35 15.87
CA CYS A 42 4.01 8.99 15.48
C CYS A 42 3.92 10.50 15.72
N LYS A 43 5.06 11.19 15.83
CA LYS A 43 5.07 12.66 15.79
C LYS A 43 4.43 13.11 14.47
N LYS A 44 3.94 14.36 14.45
CA LYS A 44 3.30 14.97 13.27
C LYS A 44 4.08 14.70 11.99
N ASN A 45 3.40 14.10 11.02
CA ASN A 45 3.86 13.74 9.67
C ASN A 45 5.00 12.70 9.64
N GLN A 46 5.04 11.76 10.60
CA GLN A 46 6.12 10.78 10.71
C GLN A 46 5.70 9.31 10.57
N ILE A 47 4.44 9.00 10.31
CA ILE A 47 4.01 7.61 10.14
C ILE A 47 4.86 6.83 9.12
N ARG A 48 5.36 7.52 8.10
CA ARG A 48 6.15 6.90 7.03
C ARG A 48 7.62 6.67 7.38
N ASN A 49 8.11 7.23 8.49
CA ASN A 49 9.52 7.10 8.92
C ASN A 49 9.84 5.73 9.53
N SER A 50 8.87 4.82 9.60
CA SER A 50 9.06 3.45 10.05
C SER A 50 8.45 2.47 9.05
N PHE A 51 9.10 1.31 8.86
CA PHE A 51 8.56 0.24 8.00
C PHE A 51 7.13 -0.14 8.39
N ARG A 52 6.86 -0.25 9.69
CA ARG A 52 5.55 -0.63 10.21
C ARG A 52 4.49 0.45 9.95
N GLY A 53 4.85 1.72 10.12
CA GLY A 53 3.93 2.82 9.84
C GLY A 53 3.69 3.01 8.34
N ALA A 54 4.72 2.86 7.51
CA ALA A 54 4.59 2.86 6.05
C ALA A 54 3.66 1.73 5.56
N ASP A 55 3.79 0.52 6.10
CA ASP A 55 2.89 -0.60 5.79
C ASP A 55 1.44 -0.30 6.22
N LYS A 56 1.23 0.22 7.45
CA LYS A 56 -0.10 0.61 7.94
C LYS A 56 -0.75 1.70 7.08
N HIS A 57 0.02 2.71 6.71
CA HIS A 57 -0.40 3.75 5.79
C HIS A 57 -0.80 3.16 4.43
N GLY A 58 0.04 2.29 3.86
CA GLY A 58 -0.25 1.61 2.59
C GLY A 58 -1.51 0.73 2.65
N ILE A 59 -1.74 0.01 3.75
CA ILE A 59 -2.96 -0.77 3.97
C ILE A 59 -4.19 0.15 4.02
N PHE A 60 -4.11 1.28 4.74
CA PHE A 60 -5.20 2.24 4.82
C PHE A 60 -5.54 2.81 3.42
N MET A 61 -4.54 3.29 2.69
CA MET A 61 -4.70 3.83 1.34
C MET A 61 -5.32 2.81 0.38
N ARG A 62 -4.84 1.56 0.38
CA ARG A 62 -5.41 0.48 -0.45
C ARG A 62 -6.87 0.19 -0.11
N LYS A 63 -7.26 0.21 1.17
CA LYS A 63 -8.67 0.03 1.54
C LYS A 63 -9.54 1.17 1.03
N ILE A 64 -9.06 2.41 1.09
CA ILE A 64 -9.77 3.57 0.54
C ILE A 64 -9.91 3.47 -0.97
N GLU A 65 -8.86 3.05 -1.70
CA GLU A 65 -8.95 2.81 -3.15
C GLU A 65 -10.07 1.81 -3.49
N LEU A 66 -10.17 0.70 -2.74
CA LEU A 66 -11.23 -0.30 -2.95
C LEU A 66 -12.62 0.20 -2.56
N GLU A 67 -12.74 0.91 -1.43
CA GLU A 67 -14.02 1.41 -0.91
C GLU A 67 -14.69 2.37 -1.91
N PHE A 68 -13.91 3.27 -2.52
CA PHE A 68 -14.44 4.31 -3.41
C PHE A 68 -14.20 4.03 -4.90
N GLY A 69 -13.48 2.96 -5.25
CA GLY A 69 -13.13 2.67 -6.64
C GLY A 69 -12.28 3.77 -7.27
N ILE A 70 -11.24 4.22 -6.55
CA ILE A 70 -10.34 5.29 -7.01
C ILE A 70 -8.90 4.80 -7.09
N CYS A 71 -8.05 5.54 -7.80
CA CYS A 71 -6.61 5.30 -7.79
C CYS A 71 -5.88 6.53 -7.24
N PHE A 72 -5.11 6.32 -6.17
CA PHE A 72 -4.15 7.30 -5.71
C PHE A 72 -2.90 7.27 -6.59
N THR A 73 -2.18 8.37 -6.69
CA THR A 73 -0.87 8.45 -7.34
C THR A 73 0.25 8.24 -6.34
N LEU A 74 1.48 8.02 -6.80
CA LEU A 74 2.64 7.90 -5.91
C LEU A 74 2.81 9.13 -5.01
N SER A 75 2.62 10.33 -5.55
CA SER A 75 2.66 11.57 -4.77
C SER A 75 1.57 11.63 -3.68
N ASP A 76 0.41 11.02 -3.91
CA ASP A 76 -0.64 10.94 -2.89
C ASP A 76 -0.23 9.97 -1.77
N TYR A 77 0.46 8.86 -2.10
CA TYR A 77 1.06 7.98 -1.09
C TYR A 77 2.21 8.67 -0.34
N ASP A 78 2.83 9.67 -0.96
CA ASP A 78 3.93 10.42 -0.34
C ASP A 78 3.47 11.54 0.60
N SER A 79 2.22 11.97 0.47
CA SER A 79 1.68 13.12 1.18
C SER A 79 1.15 12.73 2.57
N THR A 80 1.19 13.68 3.49
CA THR A 80 0.54 13.59 4.81
C THR A 80 -0.65 14.54 4.80
N PHE A 81 -1.83 14.03 5.13
CA PHE A 81 -3.08 14.77 5.01
C PHE A 81 -3.73 14.98 6.38
N SER A 82 -4.40 16.12 6.53
CA SER A 82 -5.48 16.26 7.50
C SER A 82 -6.71 15.47 7.02
N LEU A 83 -7.68 15.23 7.91
CA LEU A 83 -8.90 14.52 7.55
C LEU A 83 -9.71 15.27 6.49
N ASP A 84 -9.75 16.60 6.57
CA ASP A 84 -10.45 17.45 5.60
C ASP A 84 -9.77 17.39 4.24
N ASP A 85 -8.45 17.58 4.20
CA ASP A 85 -7.67 17.53 2.96
C ASP A 85 -7.79 16.15 2.29
N PHE A 86 -7.75 15.09 3.09
CA PHE A 86 -7.90 13.73 2.58
C PHE A 86 -9.30 13.48 2.02
N THR A 87 -10.34 13.99 2.70
CA THR A 87 -11.73 13.90 2.24
C THR A 87 -11.90 14.62 0.90
N GLN A 88 -11.36 15.83 0.78
CA GLN A 88 -11.36 16.59 -0.47
C GLN A 88 -10.57 15.86 -1.56
N LYS A 89 -9.46 15.22 -1.21
CA LYS A 89 -8.65 14.46 -2.15
C LYS A 89 -9.40 13.24 -2.70
N VAL A 90 -10.11 12.52 -1.84
CA VAL A 90 -10.96 11.39 -2.25
C VAL A 90 -12.08 11.88 -3.17
N LEU A 91 -12.76 12.98 -2.82
CA LEU A 91 -13.77 13.63 -3.68
C LEU A 91 -13.21 13.96 -5.08
N GLU A 92 -12.05 14.60 -5.13
CA GLU A 92 -11.36 14.94 -6.38
C GLU A 92 -11.10 13.68 -7.23
N ARG A 93 -10.66 12.59 -6.60
CA ARG A 93 -10.37 11.33 -7.29
C ARG A 93 -11.62 10.61 -7.76
N ILE A 94 -12.73 10.67 -7.03
CA ILE A 94 -14.03 10.11 -7.45
C ILE A 94 -14.48 10.78 -8.76
N GLY A 95 -14.32 12.09 -8.90
CA GLY A 95 -14.66 12.83 -10.12
C GLY A 95 -13.77 12.52 -11.34
N LYS A 96 -12.59 11.92 -11.14
CA LYS A 96 -11.56 11.70 -12.18
C LYS A 96 -11.59 10.29 -12.79
N THR A 97 -12.77 9.81 -13.20
CA THR A 97 -12.99 8.44 -13.71
C THR A 97 -12.03 8.04 -14.84
N LYS A 98 -11.77 8.92 -15.82
CA LYS A 98 -10.83 8.63 -16.93
C LYS A 98 -9.39 8.45 -16.44
N SER A 99 -8.96 9.27 -15.49
CA SER A 99 -7.62 9.17 -14.88
C SER A 99 -7.49 7.86 -14.11
N ASN A 100 -8.48 7.51 -13.28
CA ASN A 100 -8.49 6.25 -12.53
C ASN A 100 -8.42 5.03 -13.46
N LYS A 101 -9.21 5.03 -14.55
CA LYS A 101 -9.18 3.97 -15.58
C LYS A 101 -7.80 3.84 -16.24
N ASN A 102 -7.12 4.94 -16.51
CA ASN A 102 -5.77 4.90 -17.10
C ASN A 102 -4.73 4.39 -16.10
N ILE A 103 -4.76 4.88 -14.86
CA ILE A 103 -3.82 4.47 -13.80
C ILE A 103 -3.96 2.97 -13.53
N ILE A 104 -5.18 2.46 -13.38
CA ILE A 104 -5.37 1.03 -13.09
C ILE A 104 -4.96 0.14 -14.26
N LYS A 105 -5.23 0.55 -15.51
CA LYS A 105 -4.75 -0.19 -16.69
C LYS A 105 -3.22 -0.25 -16.74
N GLN A 106 -2.56 0.87 -16.43
CA GLN A 106 -1.10 0.91 -16.34
C GLN A 106 -0.59 -0.05 -15.26
N ARG A 107 -1.13 0.04 -14.04
CA ARG A 107 -0.76 -0.84 -12.91
C ARG A 107 -1.01 -2.32 -13.18
N MET A 108 -2.07 -2.66 -13.91
CA MET A 108 -2.37 -4.05 -14.29
C MET A 108 -1.46 -4.57 -15.42
N ASN A 109 -0.93 -3.68 -16.25
CA ASN A 109 -0.06 -4.03 -17.38
C ASN A 109 1.44 -3.94 -17.02
N GLU A 110 1.78 -3.45 -15.82
CA GLU A 110 3.15 -3.49 -15.31
C GLU A 110 3.63 -4.95 -15.21
N LYS A 111 4.66 -5.25 -16.00
CA LYS A 111 5.26 -6.59 -16.04
C LYS A 111 5.99 -6.85 -14.73
N ASN A 112 5.58 -7.90 -14.04
CA ASN A 112 6.27 -8.39 -12.84
C ASN A 112 7.50 -9.19 -13.28
N TYR A 113 8.62 -8.50 -13.46
CA TYR A 113 9.88 -9.14 -13.76
C TYR A 113 10.45 -9.77 -12.49
N PHE A 114 10.56 -11.10 -12.48
CA PHE A 114 11.22 -11.87 -11.41
C PHE A 114 12.76 -11.80 -11.48
N ILE A 115 13.30 -10.69 -11.99
CA ILE A 115 14.75 -10.51 -12.22
C ILE A 115 15.51 -10.61 -10.91
N PHE A 116 14.97 -10.03 -9.83
CA PHE A 116 15.63 -10.05 -8.52
C PHE A 116 15.75 -11.48 -7.98
N GLU A 117 14.71 -12.29 -8.17
CA GLU A 117 14.63 -13.68 -7.75
C GLU A 117 15.63 -14.54 -8.54
N ILE A 118 15.72 -14.34 -9.86
CA ILE A 118 16.70 -15.02 -10.72
C ILE A 118 18.13 -14.64 -10.31
N VAL A 119 18.41 -13.34 -10.14
CA VAL A 119 19.74 -12.85 -9.72
C VAL A 119 20.13 -13.40 -8.34
N THR A 120 19.19 -13.46 -7.40
CA THR A 120 19.45 -14.01 -6.06
C THR A 120 19.82 -15.48 -6.12
N LEU A 121 19.11 -16.30 -6.90
CA LEU A 121 19.43 -17.72 -7.09
C LEU A 121 20.80 -17.92 -7.74
N LEU A 122 21.17 -17.08 -8.71
CA LEU A 122 22.48 -17.11 -9.35
C LEU A 122 23.60 -16.81 -8.35
N ILE A 123 23.48 -15.75 -7.55
CA ILE A 123 24.46 -15.38 -6.52
C ILE A 123 24.64 -16.53 -5.52
N LEU A 124 23.53 -17.12 -5.06
CA LEU A 124 23.57 -18.25 -4.13
C LEU A 124 24.30 -19.45 -4.75
N GLY A 125 23.97 -19.80 -6.00
CA GLY A 125 24.62 -20.88 -6.73
C GLY A 125 26.12 -20.66 -6.90
N THR A 126 26.54 -19.43 -7.24
CA THR A 126 27.95 -19.05 -7.34
C THR A 126 28.66 -19.18 -5.99
N LEU A 127 28.05 -18.72 -4.89
CA LEU A 127 28.63 -18.85 -3.55
C LEU A 127 28.82 -20.32 -3.14
N TYR A 128 27.81 -21.17 -3.39
CA TYR A 128 27.92 -22.60 -3.11
C TYR A 128 28.94 -23.29 -4.01
N TYR A 129 29.12 -22.84 -5.27
CA TYR A 129 30.12 -23.39 -6.18
C TYR A 129 31.55 -23.06 -5.74
N PHE A 130 31.83 -21.80 -5.41
CA PHE A 130 33.19 -21.36 -5.06
C PHE A 130 33.59 -21.73 -3.65
N PHE A 131 32.68 -21.60 -2.68
CA PHE A 131 32.99 -21.91 -1.30
C PHE A 131 32.66 -23.36 -0.95
N GLY A 132 31.75 -24.06 -1.64
CA GLY A 132 31.29 -25.39 -1.22
C GLY A 132 30.30 -25.33 -0.05
N ILE A 133 30.12 -26.45 0.66
CA ILE A 133 29.25 -26.52 1.84
C ILE A 133 29.98 -25.95 3.06
N HIS A 134 29.97 -24.64 3.19
CA HIS A 134 30.52 -23.91 4.34
C HIS A 134 29.41 -23.25 5.16
N TRP A 135 29.74 -22.90 6.40
CA TRP A 135 28.81 -22.23 7.31
C TRP A 135 28.25 -20.91 6.75
N LEU A 136 29.04 -20.20 5.93
CA LEU A 136 28.67 -18.91 5.35
C LEU A 136 27.51 -19.03 4.33
N PRO A 137 27.57 -19.86 3.27
CA PRO A 137 26.42 -20.13 2.41
C PRO A 137 25.19 -20.67 3.15
N ILE A 138 25.40 -21.53 4.16
CA ILE A 138 24.31 -22.11 4.96
C ILE A 138 23.56 -21.02 5.73
N LEU A 139 24.25 -20.03 6.33
CA LEU A 139 23.61 -18.91 7.01
C LEU A 139 22.98 -17.89 6.07
N LEU A 140 23.59 -17.64 4.91
CA LEU A 140 23.07 -16.70 3.91
C LEU A 140 21.78 -17.18 3.24
N THR A 141 21.63 -18.49 3.05
CA THR A 141 20.47 -19.10 2.40
C THR A 141 19.13 -18.73 3.05
N PRO A 142 18.89 -18.98 4.36
CA PRO A 142 17.63 -18.63 4.99
C PRO A 142 17.37 -17.13 5.01
N LEU A 143 18.42 -16.29 5.13
CA LEU A 143 18.29 -14.84 5.10
C LEU A 143 17.81 -14.35 3.73
N LEU A 144 18.42 -14.84 2.65
CA LEU A 144 18.04 -14.49 1.27
C LEU A 144 16.66 -15.04 0.92
N LEU A 145 16.33 -16.27 1.32
CA LEU A 145 14.99 -16.85 1.13
C LEU A 145 13.93 -16.02 1.84
N THR A 146 14.19 -15.56 3.07
CA THR A 146 13.25 -14.70 3.81
C THR A 146 13.04 -13.37 3.10
N ALA A 147 14.11 -12.75 2.58
CA ALA A 147 14.01 -11.50 1.82
C ALA A 147 13.23 -11.68 0.51
N VAL A 148 13.53 -12.73 -0.27
CA VAL A 148 12.80 -13.07 -1.51
C VAL A 148 11.34 -13.34 -1.21
N TYR A 149 11.03 -14.14 -0.19
CA TYR A 149 9.67 -14.42 0.23
C TYR A 149 8.91 -13.14 0.57
N TRP A 150 9.52 -12.22 1.33
CA TRP A 150 8.93 -10.95 1.71
C TRP A 150 8.61 -10.07 0.48
N ILE A 151 9.56 -9.94 -0.46
CA ILE A 151 9.38 -9.18 -1.71
C ILE A 151 8.27 -9.78 -2.57
N CYS A 152 8.29 -11.10 -2.78
CA CYS A 152 7.28 -11.82 -3.55
C CYS A 152 5.89 -11.67 -2.91
N SER A 153 5.80 -11.82 -1.58
CA SER A 153 4.55 -11.67 -0.84
C SER A 153 3.96 -10.27 -0.98
N HIS A 154 4.79 -9.22 -0.91
CA HIS A 154 4.34 -7.85 -1.12
C HIS A 154 3.83 -7.63 -2.55
N ARG A 155 4.57 -8.11 -3.56
CA ARG A 155 4.17 -8.03 -4.98
C ARG A 155 2.83 -8.72 -5.23
N ILE A 156 2.64 -9.93 -4.70
CA ILE A 156 1.38 -10.69 -4.84
C ILE A 156 0.21 -9.90 -4.27
N LYS A 157 0.37 -9.27 -3.10
CA LYS A 157 -0.68 -8.44 -2.49
C LYS A 157 -1.06 -7.26 -3.39
N ASP A 158 -0.08 -6.59 -4.00
CA ASP A 158 -0.32 -5.47 -4.91
C ASP A 158 -1.01 -5.92 -6.20
N ILE A 159 -0.62 -7.06 -6.78
CA ILE A 159 -1.30 -7.65 -7.95
C ILE A 159 -2.77 -7.98 -7.63
N LEU A 160 -3.01 -8.63 -6.49
CA LEU A 160 -4.37 -8.99 -6.05
C LEU A 160 -5.22 -7.75 -5.80
N HIS A 161 -4.64 -6.72 -5.18
CA HIS A 161 -5.29 -5.43 -4.97
C HIS A 161 -5.65 -4.77 -6.31
N ASN A 162 -4.69 -4.63 -7.23
CA ASN A 162 -4.90 -4.02 -8.54
C ASN A 162 -5.94 -4.80 -9.38
N LYS A 163 -5.96 -6.12 -9.29
CA LYS A 163 -6.99 -6.95 -9.95
C LYS A 163 -8.38 -6.68 -9.38
N LYS A 164 -8.52 -6.61 -8.05
CA LYS A 164 -9.80 -6.28 -7.39
C LYS A 164 -10.24 -4.86 -7.74
N LEU A 165 -9.34 -3.89 -7.65
CA LEU A 165 -9.60 -2.49 -7.95
C LEU A 165 -9.96 -2.29 -9.42
N GLY A 166 -9.25 -2.94 -10.33
CA GLY A 166 -9.56 -2.95 -11.77
C GLY A 166 -10.96 -3.49 -12.05
N ASN A 167 -11.37 -4.57 -11.36
CA ASN A 167 -12.74 -5.07 -11.48
C ASN A 167 -13.80 -4.07 -11.02
N ILE A 168 -13.51 -3.24 -10.00
CA ILE A 168 -14.43 -2.18 -9.54
C ILE A 168 -14.48 -1.04 -10.57
N ILE A 169 -13.32 -0.49 -10.93
CA ILE A 169 -13.20 0.71 -11.79
C ILE A 169 -13.61 0.45 -13.24
N LEU A 170 -13.28 -0.72 -13.79
CA LEU A 170 -13.57 -1.04 -15.19
C LEU A 170 -15.01 -1.54 -15.39
N LYS A 171 -15.66 -2.10 -14.36
CA LYS A 171 -17.08 -2.50 -14.40
C LYS A 171 -18.05 -1.35 -14.10
N GLN A 172 -17.57 -0.24 -13.53
CA GLN A 172 -18.33 1.01 -13.45
C GLN A 172 -18.55 1.55 -14.89
N LYS A 173 -19.71 1.19 -15.47
CA LYS A 173 -20.27 1.76 -16.70
C LYS A 173 -20.78 3.16 -16.42
#